data_AF-A0AAD7GTC7-F1
#
_entry.id   AF-A0AAD7GTC7-F1
#
_cell.length_a   1.000
_cell.length_b   1.000
_cell.length_c   1.000
_cell.angle_alpha   90.00
_cell.angle_beta   90.00
_cell.angle_gamma   90.00
#
_symmetry.space_group_name_H-M   'P 1'
#
loop_
_entity.id
_entity.type
_entity.pdbx_description
1 polymer ?
#
loop_
_entity_poly.entity_id
_entity_poly.type
_entity_poly.pdbx_seq_one_letter_code
_entity_poly.pdbx_strand_id
1 'polypeptide(L)'
;MISVSDQLIAAGKSPLGFLNPWLYTTPDMFNDVTNSTNPGSTDNGGTPGCGADGFMARAGWDPVTGFGTPNFTKMKAAGCWSALVL
;
A
#
# COMPACT_ATOMS: atom_id res chain seq x y z
N MET A 1 -14.87 -10.32 -6.30
CA MET A 1 -13.89 -10.60 -5.22
C MET A 1 -14.49 -10.11 -3.91
N ILE A 2 -14.35 -10.88 -2.82
CA ILE A 2 -14.81 -10.52 -1.46
C ILE A 2 -13.66 -9.77 -0.76
N SER A 3 -13.94 -8.68 -0.04
CA SER A 3 -12.89 -7.90 0.64
C SER A 3 -12.35 -8.63 1.88
N VAL A 4 -11.19 -8.22 2.42
CA VAL A 4 -10.66 -8.79 3.68
C VAL A 4 -11.59 -8.44 4.85
N SER A 5 -12.17 -7.24 4.87
CA SER A 5 -13.15 -6.83 5.88
C SER A 5 -14.40 -7.71 5.86
N ASP A 6 -14.92 -8.07 4.68
CA ASP A 6 -16.07 -8.96 4.57
C ASP A 6 -15.78 -10.36 5.12
N GLN A 7 -14.55 -10.85 4.95
CA GLN A 7 -14.12 -12.13 5.53
C GLN A 7 -13.99 -12.08 7.05
N LEU A 8 -13.52 -10.96 7.60
CA LEU A 8 -13.49 -10.74 9.04
C LEU A 8 -14.90 -10.70 9.61
N ILE A 9 -15.82 -9.97 8.99
CA ILE A 9 -17.23 -9.91 9.40
C ILE A 9 -17.87 -11.31 9.33
N ALA A 10 -17.63 -12.07 8.26
CA ALA A 10 -18.11 -13.45 8.13
C ALA A 10 -17.52 -14.39 9.21
N ALA A 11 -16.32 -14.09 9.72
CA ALA A 11 -15.69 -14.78 10.83
C ALA A 11 -16.08 -14.22 12.22
N GLY A 12 -17.05 -13.30 12.29
CA GLY A 12 -17.51 -12.67 13.54
C GLY A 12 -16.52 -11.67 14.13
N LYS A 13 -15.56 -11.20 13.34
CA LYS A 13 -14.55 -10.21 13.74
C LYS A 13 -14.92 -8.81 13.25
N SER A 14 -14.40 -7.80 13.93
CA SER A 14 -14.52 -6.41 13.49
C SER A 14 -13.87 -6.21 12.11
N PRO A 15 -14.46 -5.38 11.22
CA PRO A 15 -13.85 -5.04 9.95
C PRO A 15 -12.55 -4.26 10.17
N LEU A 16 -11.71 -4.20 9.13
CA LEU A 16 -10.52 -3.36 9.17
C LEU A 16 -10.95 -1.89 9.25
N GLY A 17 -10.62 -1.23 10.38
CA GLY A 17 -10.91 0.18 10.65
C GLY A 17 -9.93 1.13 9.94
N PHE A 18 -9.32 2.06 10.69
CA PHE A 18 -8.28 2.93 10.12
C PHE A 18 -7.03 2.10 9.78
N LEU A 19 -6.87 1.82 8.48
CA LEU A 19 -5.89 0.86 7.97
C LEU A 19 -4.44 1.34 8.07
N ASN A 20 -4.17 2.64 7.87
CA ASN A 20 -2.81 3.15 7.69
C ASN A 20 -1.82 2.65 8.75
N PRO A 21 -2.06 2.77 10.07
CA PRO A 21 -1.12 2.30 11.08
C PRO A 21 -0.77 0.81 10.91
N TRP A 22 -1.77 -0.03 10.64
CA TRP A 22 -1.57 -1.47 10.42
C TRP A 22 -0.84 -1.78 9.11
N LEU A 23 -1.05 -1.00 8.05
CA LEU A 23 -0.33 -1.16 6.78
C LEU A 23 1.18 -0.89 6.97
N TYR A 24 1.54 0.10 7.79
CA TYR A 24 2.93 0.46 8.07
C TYR A 24 3.65 -0.54 9.00
N THR A 25 2.94 -1.34 9.79
CA THR A 25 3.57 -2.40 10.62
C THR A 25 3.80 -3.71 9.87
N THR A 26 3.15 -3.90 8.72
CA THR A 26 3.07 -5.20 8.04
C THR A 26 3.38 -5.07 6.54
N PRO A 27 4.57 -4.59 6.15
CA PRO A 27 4.88 -4.26 4.76
C PRO A 27 5.04 -5.49 3.84
N ASP A 28 5.25 -6.67 4.42
CA ASP A 28 5.45 -7.95 3.72
C ASP A 28 4.20 -8.46 3.00
N MET A 29 3.01 -7.89 3.32
CA MET A 29 1.74 -8.22 2.67
C MET A 29 1.53 -7.51 1.32
N PHE A 30 2.48 -6.70 0.86
CA PHE A 30 2.45 -6.07 -0.45
C PHE A 30 3.40 -6.75 -1.44
N ASN A 31 3.17 -6.51 -2.73
CA ASN A 31 4.14 -6.77 -3.78
C ASN A 31 4.82 -5.44 -4.11
N ASP A 32 6.05 -5.31 -3.62
CA ASP A 32 6.92 -4.15 -3.79
C ASP A 32 7.26 -3.90 -5.28
N VAL A 33 7.15 -2.65 -5.71
CA VAL A 33 7.41 -2.21 -7.09
C VAL A 33 8.71 -1.43 -7.10
N THR A 34 9.77 -2.01 -7.66
CA THR A 34 11.12 -1.42 -7.57
C THR A 34 11.61 -0.77 -8.88
N ASN A 35 10.80 -0.80 -9.94
CA ASN A 35 11.17 -0.27 -11.24
C ASN A 35 10.01 0.51 -11.87
N SER A 36 9.76 1.71 -11.34
CA SER A 36 8.75 2.65 -11.82
C SER A 36 9.17 4.09 -11.51
N THR A 37 8.62 5.05 -12.24
CA THR A 37 8.85 6.49 -12.04
C THR A 37 7.53 7.24 -12.08
N ASN A 38 7.36 8.25 -11.23
CA ASN A 38 6.29 9.24 -11.42
C ASN A 38 6.83 10.44 -12.24
N PRO A 39 6.03 11.06 -13.12
CA PRO A 39 6.45 12.28 -13.79
C PRO A 39 6.49 13.47 -12.82
N GLY A 40 7.47 14.35 -12.97
CA GLY A 40 7.52 15.63 -12.23
C GLY A 40 6.38 16.58 -12.63
N SER A 41 6.08 17.57 -11.79
CA SER A 41 5.04 18.60 -12.00
C SER A 41 5.37 19.61 -13.11
N THR A 42 4.84 19.52 -14.34
CA THR A 42 5.28 20.45 -15.42
C THR A 42 4.98 21.93 -15.11
N ASP A 43 5.98 22.78 -14.86
CA ASP A 43 5.80 24.23 -14.97
C ASP A 43 6.22 24.69 -16.38
N ASN A 44 5.25 25.27 -17.11
CA ASN A 44 5.41 25.88 -18.45
C ASN A 44 5.32 24.94 -19.67
N GLY A 45 4.25 24.14 -19.78
CA GLY A 45 3.76 23.73 -21.11
C GLY A 45 4.53 22.60 -21.80
N GLY A 46 5.04 21.63 -21.05
CA GLY A 46 5.49 20.35 -21.64
C GLY A 46 6.65 19.66 -20.95
N THR A 47 7.27 20.26 -19.93
CA THR A 47 8.44 19.67 -19.24
C THR A 47 8.05 19.22 -17.84
N PRO A 48 8.04 17.92 -17.47
CA PRO A 48 7.54 17.45 -16.18
C PRO A 48 8.46 17.83 -15.02
N GLY A 49 8.01 18.69 -14.12
CA GLY A 49 8.73 19.06 -12.90
C GLY A 49 8.77 20.57 -12.72
N CYS A 50 8.74 21.08 -11.47
CA CYS A 50 9.11 22.46 -11.11
C CYS A 50 10.61 22.70 -11.41
N GLY A 51 11.01 22.42 -12.65
CA GLY A 51 12.37 22.02 -13.02
C GLY A 51 12.90 20.73 -12.35
N ALA A 52 12.07 19.93 -11.66
CA ALA A 52 12.53 18.77 -10.88
C ALA A 52 12.11 17.42 -11.48
N ASP A 53 13.08 16.52 -11.70
CA ASP A 53 12.81 15.13 -12.06
C ASP A 53 11.91 14.45 -11.01
N GLY A 54 11.01 13.59 -11.48
CA GLY A 54 10.17 12.80 -10.59
C GLY A 54 10.95 11.73 -9.80
N PHE A 55 10.26 11.04 -8.91
CA PHE A 55 10.86 10.02 -8.04
C PHE A 55 10.98 8.67 -8.76
N MET A 56 12.00 7.90 -8.38
CA MET A 56 12.16 6.50 -8.76
C MET A 56 11.72 5.59 -7.61
N ALA A 57 10.94 4.56 -7.93
CA ALA A 57 10.56 3.52 -6.99
C ALA A 57 11.81 2.72 -6.56
N ARG A 58 11.83 2.26 -5.32
CA ARG A 58 12.95 1.52 -4.70
C ARG A 58 12.39 0.48 -3.76
N ALA A 59 13.23 -0.50 -3.41
CA ALA A 59 12.84 -1.53 -2.46
C ALA A 59 12.31 -0.93 -1.14
N GLY A 60 11.16 -1.43 -0.68
CA GLY A 60 10.48 -0.97 0.53
C GLY A 60 9.40 0.06 0.24
N TRP A 61 9.27 1.05 1.12
CA TRP A 61 8.33 2.15 0.90
C TRP A 61 8.96 3.21 0.00
N ASP A 62 8.23 3.62 -1.04
CA ASP A 62 8.69 4.68 -1.94
C ASP A 62 7.55 5.68 -2.27
N PRO A 63 7.88 6.93 -2.66
CA PRO A 63 6.88 7.96 -2.95
C PRO A 63 6.17 7.81 -4.31
N VAL A 64 6.52 6.78 -5.10
CA VAL A 64 5.87 6.43 -6.37
C VAL A 64 4.75 5.41 -6.13
N THR A 65 4.98 4.40 -5.29
CA THR A 65 4.07 3.24 -5.11
C THR A 65 3.73 2.87 -3.66
N GLY A 66 4.32 3.55 -2.66
CA GLY A 66 4.21 3.14 -1.26
C GLY A 66 4.93 1.82 -1.04
N PHE A 67 4.27 0.83 -0.42
CA PHE A 67 4.78 -0.55 -0.35
C PHE A 67 4.48 -1.37 -1.62
N GLY A 68 3.92 -0.75 -2.66
CA GLY A 68 3.49 -1.41 -3.88
C GLY A 68 2.05 -1.91 -3.84
N THR A 69 1.77 -3.03 -4.51
CA THR A 69 0.40 -3.51 -4.72
C THR A 69 -0.05 -4.48 -3.62
N PRO A 70 -1.29 -4.39 -3.10
CA PRO A 70 -1.76 -5.31 -2.05
C PRO A 70 -1.76 -6.77 -2.51
N ASN A 71 -1.19 -7.69 -1.72
CA ASN A 71 -1.30 -9.12 -1.95
C ASN A 71 -2.40 -9.72 -1.08
N PHE A 72 -3.56 -9.98 -1.68
CA PHE A 72 -4.74 -10.43 -0.94
C PHE A 72 -4.52 -11.70 -0.12
N THR A 73 -3.74 -12.66 -0.62
CA THR A 73 -3.44 -13.90 0.11
C THR A 73 -2.63 -13.62 1.38
N LYS A 74 -1.61 -12.75 1.27
CA LYS A 74 -0.79 -12.36 2.42
C LYS A 74 -1.56 -11.47 3.40
N MET A 75 -2.39 -10.55 2.90
CA MET A 75 -3.23 -9.69 3.74
C MET A 75 -4.22 -10.48 4.58
N LYS A 76 -4.83 -11.53 4.02
CA LYS A 76 -5.68 -12.45 4.79
C LYS A 76 -4.89 -13.13 5.91
N ALA A 77 -3.70 -13.62 5.61
CA ALA A 77 -2.83 -14.25 6.60
C ALA A 77 -2.43 -13.26 7.71
N ALA A 78 -2.03 -12.04 7.37
CA ALA A 78 -1.67 -10.99 8.31
C ALA A 78 -2.86 -10.55 9.18
N GLY A 79 -4.03 -10.35 8.58
CA GLY A 79 -5.26 -9.96 9.27
C GLY A 79 -5.81 -11.02 10.24
N CYS A 80 -5.38 -12.28 10.11
CA CYS A 80 -5.69 -13.32 11.09
C CYS A 80 -4.92 -13.14 12.42
N TRP A 81 -3.80 -12.40 12.44
CA TRP A 81 -3.00 -12.13 13.64
C TRP A 81 -3.42 -10.85 14.38
N SER A 82 -3.96 -9.85 13.70
CA SER A 82 -4.38 -8.56 14.28
C SER A 82 -5.72 -8.61 15.03
N ALA A 83 -6.25 -9.81 15.30
CA ALA A 83 -7.47 -10.01 16.08
C ALA A 83 -7.19 -10.36 17.55
N LEU A 84 -5.94 -10.27 17.99
CA LEU A 84 -5.56 -10.24 19.40
C LEU A 84 -4.99 -8.84 19.66
N VAL A 85 -5.52 -8.11 20.65
CA VAL A 85 -5.25 -6.70 20.98
C VAL A 85 -6.01 -5.75 20.04
N LEU A 86 -7.18 -5.19 20.38
CA LEU A 86 -7.75 -4.71 21.65
C LEU A 86 -9.19 -5.17 21.86
#